data_AF-A0A495VRY9-F1
#
_entry.id   AF-A0A495VRY9-F1
#
_cell.length_a   1.000
_cell.length_b   1.000
_cell.length_c   1.000
_cell.angle_alpha   90.00
_cell.angle_beta   90.00
_cell.angle_gamma   90.00
#
_symmetry.space_group_name_H-M   'P 1'
#
loop_
_entity.id
_entity.type
_entity.pdbx_description
1 polymer ?
#
loop_
_entity_poly.entity_id
_entity_poly.type
_entity_poly.pdbx_seq_one_letter_code
_entity_poly.pdbx_strand_id
1 'polypeptide(L)'
;MNLKNLLIMAAMSVMTFGFAACSSDDDDDKDGMLYDDVNSEYNDYVSVCGIKWARGNLQHLGEDWRIADHQWEYFNYVDGNTGSSISQSSSQMDHFNWGVCGANALTTSSSVCAKNVSQDISGKMFTDEACTAETSDFAAALYGDIAYWATQGVWRLPTQAELQKLYNEASYQYGYYTTEDGKNVYGYLFTPPMKSGRVENTSARQITDEELVGGLFLPATGYRIYPGSTISKSGEVGYYWTSQYRSAGDNDYAYYLELQPTRIRWAGNASYYGRSVRPVKN
;
A
#
# COMPACT_ATOMS: atom_id res chain seq x y z
N MET A 1 -33.28 -31.47 9.60
CA MET A 1 -32.53 -30.33 10.19
C MET A 1 -31.14 -30.38 9.54
N ASN A 2 -30.66 -29.45 8.73
CA ASN A 2 -31.18 -28.17 8.26
C ASN A 2 -30.56 -27.89 6.87
N LEU A 3 -31.35 -27.32 5.97
CA LEU A 3 -31.01 -26.95 4.59
C LEU A 3 -30.03 -25.76 4.58
N LYS A 4 -28.75 -25.94 4.22
CA LYS A 4 -27.87 -24.83 3.80
C LYS A 4 -26.82 -25.14 2.72
N ASN A 5 -26.75 -26.37 2.19
CA ASN A 5 -25.70 -26.75 1.23
C ASN A 5 -26.17 -26.94 -0.22
N LEU A 6 -27.27 -26.32 -0.64
CA LEU A 6 -27.79 -26.58 -1.98
C LEU A 6 -28.51 -25.39 -2.61
N LEU A 7 -27.85 -24.23 -2.75
CA LEU A 7 -28.35 -23.18 -3.66
C LEU A 7 -27.31 -22.09 -4.00
N ILE A 8 -26.18 -22.43 -4.63
CA ILE A 8 -25.44 -21.49 -5.50
C ILE A 8 -24.88 -22.27 -6.70
N MET A 9 -25.79 -22.85 -7.49
CA MET A 9 -25.54 -23.33 -8.85
C MET A 9 -26.85 -23.16 -9.63
N ALA A 10 -27.23 -21.91 -9.89
CA ALA A 10 -28.22 -21.54 -10.90
C ALA A 10 -28.41 -20.01 -10.86
N ALA A 11 -27.63 -19.30 -11.67
CA ALA A 11 -27.94 -18.02 -12.33
C ALA A 11 -26.64 -17.30 -12.70
N MET A 12 -25.73 -17.98 -13.42
CA MET A 12 -24.80 -17.26 -14.28
C MET A 12 -25.59 -16.77 -15.49
N SER A 13 -26.37 -15.71 -15.29
CA SER A 13 -26.70 -14.81 -16.39
C SER A 13 -25.46 -13.99 -16.62
N VAL A 14 -24.62 -14.48 -17.52
CA VAL A 14 -23.51 -13.72 -18.09
C VAL A 14 -24.15 -12.54 -18.83
N MET A 15 -24.39 -11.43 -18.13
CA MET A 15 -24.36 -10.12 -18.79
C MET A 15 -22.89 -9.80 -19.01
N THR A 16 -22.33 -10.43 -20.04
CA THR A 16 -21.21 -9.87 -20.78
C THR A 16 -21.67 -8.50 -21.27
N PHE A 17 -21.37 -7.46 -20.51
CA PHE A 17 -21.03 -6.19 -21.15
C PHE A 17 -19.68 -6.43 -21.82
N GLY A 18 -19.75 -7.01 -23.02
CA GLY A 18 -18.66 -6.86 -23.96
C GLY A 18 -18.52 -5.38 -24.22
N PHE A 19 -17.53 -4.74 -23.60
CA PHE A 19 -16.93 -3.59 -24.26
C PHE A 19 -16.34 -4.14 -25.55
N ALA A 20 -17.08 -3.94 -26.63
CA ALA A 20 -16.61 -4.24 -27.96
C ALA A 20 -15.32 -3.46 -28.17
N ALA A 21 -14.19 -4.15 -28.27
CA ALA A 21 -13.04 -3.67 -29.02
C ALA A 21 -13.46 -3.65 -30.50
N CYS A 22 -14.28 -2.67 -30.87
CA CYS A 22 -14.45 -2.29 -32.25
C CYS A 22 -13.34 -1.27 -32.51
N SER A 23 -12.25 -1.70 -33.14
CA SER A 23 -11.36 -0.76 -33.81
C SER A 23 -12.15 -0.18 -34.98
N SER A 24 -12.79 0.96 -34.76
CA SER A 24 -13.00 1.93 -35.81
C SER A 24 -11.97 3.01 -35.59
N ASP A 25 -10.97 3.05 -36.49
CA ASP A 25 -10.22 4.24 -36.77
C ASP A 25 -11.22 5.39 -36.98
N ASP A 26 -11.30 6.30 -36.01
CA ASP A 26 -11.78 7.68 -36.18
C ASP A 26 -11.54 8.46 -34.88
N ASP A 27 -10.91 9.63 -35.05
CA ASP A 27 -10.46 10.57 -34.02
C ASP A 27 -11.55 10.97 -33.00
N ASP A 28 -11.39 10.57 -31.73
CA ASP A 28 -11.89 11.36 -30.58
C ASP A 28 -11.04 11.07 -29.32
N ASP A 29 -9.78 11.45 -29.41
CA ASP A 29 -8.68 11.07 -28.53
C ASP A 29 -8.62 11.88 -27.20
N LYS A 30 -9.78 12.16 -26.57
CA LYS A 30 -9.85 13.03 -25.38
C LYS A 30 -10.29 12.40 -24.07
N ASP A 31 -10.82 11.18 -24.07
CA ASP A 31 -11.42 10.59 -22.86
C ASP A 31 -10.90 9.18 -22.51
N GLY A 32 -9.82 8.75 -23.16
CA GLY A 32 -9.18 7.46 -22.89
C GLY A 32 -8.23 7.51 -21.69
N MET A 33 -8.10 6.38 -20.99
CA MET A 33 -7.05 6.16 -20.00
C MET A 33 -5.69 5.97 -20.70
N LEU A 34 -4.60 6.35 -20.04
CA LEU A 34 -3.24 6.15 -20.57
C LEU A 34 -2.74 4.69 -20.41
N TYR A 35 -3.37 3.93 -19.50
CA TYR A 35 -3.05 2.55 -19.20
C TYR A 35 -4.34 1.72 -19.26
N ASP A 36 -4.35 0.65 -20.07
CA ASP A 36 -5.55 -0.13 -20.42
C ASP A 36 -5.67 -1.46 -19.66
N ASP A 37 -5.06 -1.56 -18.48
CA ASP A 37 -5.12 -2.77 -17.66
C ASP A 37 -6.49 -2.83 -16.95
N VAL A 38 -7.27 -3.88 -17.19
CA VAL A 38 -8.65 -3.97 -16.68
C VAL A 38 -8.63 -4.38 -15.20
N ASN A 39 -8.97 -3.43 -14.34
CA ASN A 39 -9.17 -3.68 -12.92
C ASN A 39 -10.50 -4.43 -12.69
N SER A 40 -10.48 -5.33 -11.71
CA SER A 40 -11.57 -6.26 -11.44
C SER A 40 -11.60 -6.60 -9.95
N GLU A 41 -12.81 -6.80 -9.42
CA GLU A 41 -13.00 -7.25 -8.04
C GLU A 41 -12.39 -8.64 -7.78
N TYR A 42 -12.16 -9.44 -8.82
CA TYR A 42 -11.59 -10.78 -8.74
C TYR A 42 -10.05 -10.80 -8.76
N ASN A 43 -9.41 -9.66 -9.05
CA ASN A 43 -7.96 -9.56 -9.00
C ASN A 43 -7.52 -9.36 -7.54
N ASP A 44 -6.38 -9.95 -7.18
CA ASP A 44 -5.67 -9.67 -5.93
C ASP A 44 -4.90 -8.34 -5.98
N TYR A 45 -4.92 -7.65 -7.13
CA TYR A 45 -4.29 -6.37 -7.38
C TYR A 45 -5.23 -5.33 -8.00
N VAL A 46 -4.82 -4.07 -7.93
CA VAL A 46 -5.30 -2.96 -8.75
C VAL A 46 -4.13 -2.37 -9.56
N SER A 47 -4.35 -2.12 -10.84
CA SER A 47 -3.36 -1.56 -11.76
C SER A 47 -3.53 -0.04 -11.83
N VAL A 48 -2.49 0.69 -11.45
CA VAL A 48 -2.42 2.15 -11.57
C VAL A 48 -1.02 2.52 -12.06
N CYS A 49 -0.96 3.35 -13.11
CA CYS A 49 0.28 3.71 -13.80
C CYS A 49 1.07 2.50 -14.34
N GLY A 50 0.38 1.43 -14.73
CA GLY A 50 0.99 0.18 -15.20
C GLY A 50 1.69 -0.63 -14.08
N ILE A 51 1.41 -0.32 -12.81
CA ILE A 51 1.96 -1.02 -11.65
C ILE A 51 0.82 -1.76 -10.96
N LYS A 52 1.04 -3.05 -10.65
CA LYS A 52 0.06 -3.92 -9.99
C LYS A 52 0.21 -3.82 -8.47
N TRP A 53 -0.61 -3.00 -7.83
CA TRP A 53 -0.62 -2.78 -6.39
C TRP A 53 -1.49 -3.80 -5.69
N ALA A 54 -1.04 -4.30 -4.54
CA ALA A 54 -1.89 -5.10 -3.66
C ALA A 54 -3.14 -4.31 -3.27
N ARG A 55 -4.30 -4.97 -3.19
CA ARG A 55 -5.55 -4.28 -2.82
C ARG A 55 -5.57 -3.84 -1.37
N GLY A 56 -4.76 -4.41 -0.48
CA GLY A 56 -4.65 -4.00 0.92
C GLY A 56 -3.21 -3.69 1.35
N ASN A 57 -3.09 -3.13 2.56
CA ASN A 57 -1.80 -2.98 3.23
C ASN A 57 -1.30 -4.34 3.74
N LEU A 58 0.02 -4.49 3.85
CA LEU A 58 0.60 -5.62 4.57
C LEU A 58 0.23 -5.53 6.06
N GLN A 59 -0.21 -6.64 6.64
CA GLN A 59 -0.58 -6.75 8.04
C GLN A 59 -0.03 -8.03 8.67
N HIS A 60 0.22 -7.97 9.97
CA HIS A 60 0.47 -9.10 10.83
C HIS A 60 -0.60 -9.18 11.93
N LEU A 61 -1.36 -10.27 11.97
CA LEU A 61 -2.45 -10.52 12.92
C LEU A 61 -2.20 -11.85 13.65
N GLY A 62 -1.91 -11.79 14.95
CA GLY A 62 -1.57 -12.98 15.73
C GLY A 62 -0.25 -13.58 15.27
N GLU A 63 -0.32 -14.71 14.56
CA GLU A 63 0.84 -15.37 13.92
C GLU A 63 0.79 -15.27 12.38
N ASP A 64 -0.29 -14.68 11.84
CA ASP A 64 -0.57 -14.68 10.41
C ASP A 64 -0.08 -13.40 9.73
N TRP A 65 0.61 -13.56 8.61
CA TRP A 65 0.91 -12.49 7.66
C TRP A 65 -0.11 -12.47 6.54
N ARG A 66 -0.62 -11.28 6.19
CA ARG A 66 -1.61 -11.14 5.12
C ARG A 66 -1.52 -9.79 4.42
N ILE A 67 -2.07 -9.75 3.21
CA ILE A 67 -2.55 -8.51 2.61
C ILE A 67 -3.96 -8.28 3.16
N ALA A 68 -4.24 -7.07 3.63
CA ALA A 68 -5.56 -6.73 4.13
C ALA A 68 -6.64 -6.95 3.05
N ASP A 69 -7.84 -7.39 3.46
CA ASP A 69 -8.92 -7.74 2.52
C ASP A 69 -9.47 -6.50 1.80
N HIS A 70 -9.37 -5.33 2.43
CA HIS A 70 -9.87 -4.07 1.89
C HIS A 70 -8.80 -2.99 1.79
N GLN A 71 -8.94 -2.10 0.80
CA GLN A 71 -7.99 -1.02 0.55
C GLN A 71 -7.86 -0.02 1.70
N TRP A 72 -8.95 0.23 2.40
CA TRP A 72 -9.03 1.17 3.52
C TRP A 72 -8.54 0.58 4.85
N GLU A 73 -8.29 -0.73 4.90
CA GLU A 73 -8.06 -1.43 6.17
C GLU A 73 -6.65 -1.21 6.72
N TYR A 74 -6.61 -0.77 7.98
CA TYR A 74 -5.44 -0.73 8.85
C TYR A 74 -5.92 -0.89 10.30
N PHE A 75 -5.09 -1.42 11.19
CA PHE A 75 -5.48 -1.68 12.57
C PHE A 75 -5.80 -0.39 13.32
N ASN A 76 -6.86 -0.47 14.14
CA ASN A 76 -7.35 0.66 14.94
C ASN A 76 -7.63 1.91 14.09
N TYR A 77 -8.20 1.73 12.89
CA TYR A 77 -8.56 2.84 12.00
C TYR A 77 -9.52 3.83 12.68
N VAL A 78 -9.30 5.10 12.37
CA VAL A 78 -9.94 6.22 13.05
C VAL A 78 -11.08 6.74 12.19
N ASP A 79 -12.21 7.06 12.84
CA ASP A 79 -13.33 7.72 12.20
C ASP A 79 -13.05 9.22 12.04
N GLY A 80 -12.96 9.67 10.80
CA GLY A 80 -12.75 11.07 10.48
C GLY A 80 -11.28 11.48 10.29
N ASN A 81 -11.11 12.69 9.77
CA ASN A 81 -9.80 13.33 9.66
C ASN A 81 -9.44 14.03 10.98
N THR A 82 -8.97 13.26 11.96
CA THR A 82 -8.74 13.76 13.33
C THR A 82 -7.27 13.95 13.69
N GLY A 83 -6.35 13.24 13.03
CA GLY A 83 -4.93 13.24 13.42
C GLY A 83 -4.68 12.58 14.77
N SER A 84 -5.51 11.59 15.13
CA SER A 84 -5.48 10.91 16.42
C SER A 84 -4.17 10.14 16.65
N SER A 85 -3.84 9.91 17.92
CA SER A 85 -2.82 8.94 18.31
C SER A 85 -3.50 7.62 18.67
N ILE A 86 -3.07 6.53 18.06
CA ILE A 86 -3.56 5.17 18.32
C ILE A 86 -2.37 4.30 18.77
N SER A 87 -2.66 3.19 19.45
CA SER A 87 -1.63 2.21 19.79
C SER A 87 -1.68 1.04 18.82
N GLN A 88 -0.52 0.67 18.29
CA GLN A 88 -0.29 -0.63 17.66
C GLN A 88 0.02 -1.66 18.75
N SER A 89 -0.44 -2.91 18.60
CA SER A 89 -0.07 -4.00 19.52
C SER A 89 0.94 -4.93 18.85
N SER A 90 1.60 -5.80 19.63
CA SER A 90 2.50 -6.81 19.07
C SER A 90 1.77 -7.91 18.28
N SER A 91 0.45 -8.08 18.50
CA SER A 91 -0.39 -9.05 17.80
C SER A 91 -1.17 -8.44 16.63
N GLN A 92 -1.10 -7.13 16.42
CA GLN A 92 -1.75 -6.41 15.34
C GLN A 92 -0.81 -5.31 14.85
N MET A 93 -0.03 -5.61 13.81
CA MET A 93 0.97 -4.70 13.26
C MET A 93 0.75 -4.43 11.78
N ASP A 94 0.80 -3.16 11.40
CA ASP A 94 0.76 -2.68 10.01
C ASP A 94 1.72 -1.51 9.77
N HIS A 95 2.39 -1.00 10.82
CA HIS A 95 3.47 -0.04 10.75
C HIS A 95 4.81 -0.69 11.12
N PHE A 96 5.66 -0.86 10.10
CA PHE A 96 6.92 -1.60 10.20
C PHE A 96 8.12 -0.67 10.10
N ASN A 97 9.22 -1.04 10.77
CA ASN A 97 10.52 -0.47 10.48
C ASN A 97 10.94 -0.83 9.05
N TRP A 98 11.76 -0.01 8.43
CA TRP A 98 12.26 -0.25 7.08
C TRP A 98 13.39 -1.29 7.07
N GLY A 99 13.38 -2.13 6.03
CA GLY A 99 14.46 -3.06 5.73
C GLY A 99 14.61 -4.22 6.72
N VAL A 100 13.56 -4.56 7.47
CA VAL A 100 13.56 -5.70 8.41
C VAL A 100 12.51 -6.72 8.01
N CYS A 101 12.84 -8.00 8.18
CA CYS A 101 11.92 -9.12 8.02
C CYS A 101 12.22 -10.20 9.09
N GLY A 102 11.61 -11.37 9.00
CA GLY A 102 11.90 -12.46 9.95
C GLY A 102 11.58 -12.09 11.39
N ALA A 103 12.44 -12.54 12.31
CA ALA A 103 12.34 -12.22 13.73
C ALA A 103 12.45 -10.71 14.05
N ASN A 104 12.98 -9.90 13.13
CA ASN A 104 13.10 -8.45 13.30
C ASN A 104 11.83 -7.69 12.85
N ALA A 105 10.92 -8.33 12.11
CA ALA A 105 9.78 -7.66 11.48
C ALA A 105 8.80 -7.02 12.48
N LEU A 106 8.64 -7.63 13.66
CA LEU A 106 7.62 -7.25 14.65
C LEU A 106 8.13 -6.33 15.76
N THR A 107 9.31 -5.75 15.57
CA THR A 107 9.91 -4.83 16.54
C THR A 107 9.38 -3.40 16.39
N THR A 108 9.43 -2.66 17.50
CA THR A 108 9.27 -1.20 17.50
C THR A 108 10.50 -0.48 18.04
N SER A 109 11.61 -1.20 18.22
CA SER A 109 12.87 -0.63 18.69
C SER A 109 13.50 0.27 17.63
N SER A 110 14.15 1.35 18.08
CA SER A 110 14.96 2.20 17.21
C SER A 110 16.27 1.53 16.76
N SER A 111 16.70 0.48 17.46
CA SER A 111 17.97 -0.21 17.19
C SER A 111 17.90 -1.21 16.04
N VAL A 112 16.69 -1.60 15.61
CA VAL A 112 16.47 -2.71 14.66
C VAL A 112 15.87 -2.15 13.37
N CYS A 113 16.74 -1.81 12.42
CA CYS A 113 16.40 -1.45 11.05
C CYS A 113 17.63 -1.73 10.17
N ALA A 114 17.47 -1.85 8.86
CA ALA A 114 18.62 -1.95 7.97
C ALA A 114 19.37 -0.60 7.90
N LYS A 115 20.70 -0.66 7.79
CA LYS A 115 21.62 0.49 7.90
C LYS A 115 22.67 0.45 6.81
N ASN A 116 23.16 1.60 6.36
CA ASN A 116 24.24 1.69 5.35
C ASN A 116 23.99 0.86 4.08
N VAL A 117 22.72 0.69 3.70
CA VAL A 117 22.34 -0.14 2.56
C VAL A 117 22.73 0.55 1.25
N SER A 118 23.47 -0.16 0.40
CA SER A 118 24.01 0.37 -0.86
C SER A 118 23.22 -0.07 -2.10
N GLN A 119 22.16 -0.86 -1.91
CA GLN A 119 21.35 -1.42 -2.99
C GLN A 119 19.85 -1.32 -2.73
N ASP A 120 19.06 -1.52 -3.78
CA ASP A 120 17.62 -1.71 -3.67
C ASP A 120 17.31 -3.09 -3.06
N ILE A 121 16.44 -3.11 -2.05
CA ILE A 121 16.03 -4.34 -1.36
C ILE A 121 14.76 -4.98 -1.96
N SER A 122 14.11 -4.34 -2.95
CA SER A 122 12.84 -4.84 -3.53
C SER A 122 12.97 -6.30 -3.96
N GLY A 123 12.13 -7.17 -3.40
CA GLY A 123 12.14 -8.60 -3.71
C GLY A 123 13.34 -9.38 -3.17
N LYS A 124 14.11 -8.85 -2.22
CA LYS A 124 15.33 -9.46 -1.67
C LYS A 124 15.30 -9.57 -0.16
N MET A 125 16.00 -10.58 0.35
CA MET A 125 16.15 -10.86 1.78
C MET A 125 17.63 -11.03 2.14
N PHE A 126 17.97 -10.71 3.38
CA PHE A 126 19.35 -10.67 3.85
C PHE A 126 19.48 -11.19 5.27
N THR A 127 20.65 -11.74 5.59
CA THR A 127 20.99 -12.18 6.96
C THR A 127 21.69 -11.10 7.79
N ASP A 128 22.14 -10.01 7.17
CA ASP A 128 22.92 -8.94 7.78
C ASP A 128 22.26 -7.56 7.66
N GLU A 129 22.54 -6.67 8.63
CA GLU A 129 21.94 -5.33 8.74
C GLU A 129 22.26 -4.41 7.54
N ALA A 130 23.42 -4.60 6.92
CA ALA A 130 23.86 -3.81 5.77
C ALA A 130 23.21 -4.26 4.45
N CYS A 131 22.41 -5.32 4.48
CA CYS A 131 21.82 -5.97 3.31
C CYS A 131 22.87 -6.30 2.25
N THR A 132 23.95 -7.00 2.65
CA THR A 132 25.04 -7.41 1.74
C THR A 132 25.15 -8.92 1.56
N ALA A 133 24.67 -9.71 2.54
CA ALA A 133 24.59 -11.16 2.51
C ALA A 133 23.16 -11.58 2.15
N GLU A 134 22.86 -11.56 0.85
CA GLU A 134 21.56 -11.97 0.32
C GLU A 134 21.29 -13.46 0.58
N THR A 135 20.05 -13.78 0.90
CA THR A 135 19.58 -15.16 1.14
C THR A 135 18.25 -15.41 0.44
N SER A 136 18.06 -16.65 0.00
CA SER A 136 16.76 -17.17 -0.44
C SER A 136 16.08 -18.03 0.63
N ASP A 137 16.74 -18.25 1.77
CA ASP A 137 16.17 -18.95 2.92
C ASP A 137 15.35 -17.98 3.77
N PHE A 138 14.02 -18.08 3.64
CA PHE A 138 13.05 -17.27 4.39
C PHE A 138 13.16 -17.44 5.90
N ALA A 139 13.63 -18.60 6.39
CA ALA A 139 13.79 -18.84 7.82
C ALA A 139 15.05 -18.18 8.39
N ALA A 140 16.07 -17.96 7.56
CA ALA A 140 17.31 -17.31 7.95
C ALA A 140 17.27 -15.78 7.78
N ALA A 141 16.33 -15.25 7.01
CA ALA A 141 16.20 -13.83 6.71
C ALA A 141 15.89 -13.00 7.97
N LEU A 142 16.62 -11.90 8.15
CA LEU A 142 16.46 -10.95 9.25
C LEU A 142 16.27 -9.50 8.77
N TYR A 143 16.70 -9.21 7.53
CA TYR A 143 16.67 -7.91 6.90
C TYR A 143 16.20 -8.02 5.45
N GLY A 144 15.78 -6.92 4.85
CA GLY A 144 15.30 -6.85 3.47
C GLY A 144 13.82 -6.53 3.34
N ASP A 145 13.22 -6.98 2.25
CA ASP A 145 11.85 -6.68 1.87
C ASP A 145 10.84 -7.48 2.69
N ILE A 146 10.18 -6.80 3.61
CA ILE A 146 9.19 -7.39 4.50
C ILE A 146 7.99 -7.97 3.75
N ALA A 147 7.54 -7.32 2.66
CA ALA A 147 6.39 -7.82 1.90
C ALA A 147 6.78 -9.09 1.14
N TYR A 148 7.98 -9.12 0.56
CA TYR A 148 8.52 -10.32 -0.09
C TYR A 148 8.64 -11.48 0.88
N TRP A 149 9.28 -11.25 2.03
CA TRP A 149 9.44 -12.27 3.06
C TRP A 149 8.09 -12.78 3.60
N ALA A 150 7.21 -11.86 4.01
CA ALA A 150 5.93 -12.18 4.66
C ALA A 150 4.97 -12.92 3.72
N THR A 151 5.04 -12.64 2.42
CA THR A 151 4.13 -13.22 1.41
C THR A 151 4.77 -14.33 0.60
N GLN A 152 5.93 -14.86 1.02
CA GLN A 152 6.64 -15.95 0.34
C GLN A 152 6.92 -15.63 -1.15
N GLY A 153 7.30 -14.38 -1.42
CA GLY A 153 7.72 -13.90 -2.72
C GLY A 153 6.60 -13.48 -3.68
N VAL A 154 5.33 -13.46 -3.24
CA VAL A 154 4.18 -13.06 -4.08
C VAL A 154 4.13 -11.55 -4.29
N TRP A 155 4.47 -10.79 -3.24
CA TRP A 155 4.41 -9.34 -3.21
C TRP A 155 5.75 -8.77 -2.76
N ARG A 156 6.07 -7.54 -3.14
CA ARG A 156 7.30 -6.85 -2.73
C ARG A 156 7.02 -5.39 -2.35
N LEU A 157 7.94 -4.76 -1.64
CA LEU A 157 7.94 -3.32 -1.46
C LEU A 157 8.01 -2.64 -2.84
N PRO A 158 7.21 -1.60 -3.08
CA PRO A 158 7.35 -0.79 -4.28
C PRO A 158 8.71 -0.12 -4.31
N THR A 159 9.30 -0.08 -5.49
CA THR A 159 10.49 0.73 -5.74
C THR A 159 10.16 2.22 -5.66
N GLN A 160 11.19 3.02 -5.48
CA GLN A 160 11.14 4.46 -5.48
C GLN A 160 10.62 4.94 -6.83
N ALA A 161 11.09 4.33 -7.93
CA ALA A 161 10.61 4.65 -9.27
C ALA A 161 9.10 4.39 -9.41
N GLU A 162 8.59 3.28 -8.87
CA GLU A 162 7.16 2.94 -8.92
C GLU A 162 6.29 3.90 -8.11
N LEU A 163 6.67 4.21 -6.86
CA LEU A 163 5.94 5.20 -6.06
C LEU A 163 6.09 6.63 -6.61
N GLN A 164 7.23 6.99 -7.18
CA GLN A 164 7.40 8.28 -7.88
C GLN A 164 6.54 8.34 -9.14
N LYS A 165 6.40 7.23 -9.87
CA LYS A 165 5.51 7.13 -11.02
C LYS A 165 4.05 7.31 -10.60
N LEU A 166 3.62 6.66 -9.52
CA LEU A 166 2.29 6.88 -8.93
C LEU A 166 2.09 8.37 -8.59
N TYR A 167 3.04 8.99 -7.89
CA TYR A 167 2.97 10.40 -7.49
C TYR A 167 2.96 11.37 -8.69
N ASN A 168 3.77 11.12 -9.72
CA ASN A 168 3.95 12.05 -10.83
C ASN A 168 2.91 11.89 -11.93
N GLU A 169 2.41 10.67 -12.15
CA GLU A 169 1.56 10.37 -13.31
C GLU A 169 0.11 10.11 -12.95
N ALA A 170 -0.20 9.53 -11.79
CA ALA A 170 -1.59 9.21 -11.46
C ALA A 170 -2.44 10.47 -11.25
N SER A 171 -3.72 10.37 -11.62
CA SER A 171 -4.73 11.27 -11.07
C SER A 171 -4.99 10.89 -9.61
N TYR A 172 -5.33 11.85 -8.76
CA TYR A 172 -5.66 11.57 -7.38
C TYR A 172 -6.81 12.41 -6.84
N GLN A 173 -7.58 11.79 -5.94
CA GLN A 173 -8.68 12.38 -5.21
C GLN A 173 -8.47 12.14 -3.71
N TYR A 174 -8.31 13.22 -2.95
CA TYR A 174 -8.42 13.17 -1.49
C TYR A 174 -9.87 12.90 -1.10
N GLY A 175 -10.09 12.01 -0.15
CA GLY A 175 -11.44 11.63 0.24
C GLY A 175 -11.48 10.71 1.43
N TYR A 176 -12.62 10.04 1.59
CA TYR A 176 -12.81 9.02 2.60
C TYR A 176 -13.68 7.89 2.08
N TYR A 177 -13.48 6.70 2.62
CA TYR A 177 -14.38 5.56 2.43
C TYR A 177 -15.18 5.32 3.71
N THR A 178 -16.49 5.12 3.59
CA THR A 178 -17.36 4.78 4.72
C THR A 178 -17.42 3.27 4.86
N THR A 179 -16.81 2.77 5.94
CA THR A 179 -16.76 1.35 6.29
C THR A 179 -18.11 0.78 6.70
N GLU A 180 -18.25 -0.54 6.70
CA GLU A 180 -19.48 -1.24 7.11
C GLU A 180 -19.92 -0.90 8.54
N ASP A 181 -18.96 -0.62 9.44
CA ASP A 181 -19.23 -0.18 10.82
C ASP A 181 -19.49 1.33 10.93
N GLY A 182 -19.64 2.03 9.80
CA GLY A 182 -20.06 3.42 9.71
C GLY A 182 -18.95 4.46 9.91
N LYS A 183 -17.69 4.04 10.03
CA LYS A 183 -16.56 4.97 10.17
C LYS A 183 -16.06 5.46 8.83
N ASN A 184 -15.63 6.72 8.79
CA ASN A 184 -15.04 7.35 7.62
C ASN A 184 -13.51 7.27 7.66
N VAL A 185 -12.93 6.40 6.84
CA VAL A 185 -11.48 6.25 6.70
C VAL A 185 -10.98 7.19 5.60
N TYR A 186 -10.22 8.21 6.00
CA TYR A 186 -9.67 9.20 5.07
C TYR A 186 -8.42 8.68 4.35
N GLY A 187 -8.15 9.21 3.15
CA GLY A 187 -7.01 8.80 2.33
C GLY A 187 -7.03 9.43 0.94
N TYR A 188 -6.20 8.90 0.04
CA TYR A 188 -6.18 9.27 -1.37
C TYR A 188 -6.55 8.08 -2.24
N LEU A 189 -7.49 8.29 -3.16
CA LEU A 189 -7.71 7.40 -4.28
C LEU A 189 -6.82 7.86 -5.45
N PHE A 190 -5.93 6.98 -5.90
CA PHE A 190 -5.16 7.13 -7.12
C PHE A 190 -5.84 6.37 -8.25
N THR A 191 -6.00 7.01 -9.39
CA THR A 191 -6.56 6.39 -10.60
C THR A 191 -5.58 6.52 -11.75
N PRO A 192 -5.66 5.65 -12.78
CA PRO A 192 -4.83 5.81 -13.95
C PRO A 192 -5.00 7.21 -14.56
N PRO A 193 -3.93 7.83 -15.08
CA PRO A 193 -4.05 9.11 -15.75
C PRO A 193 -4.94 9.03 -16.99
N MET A 194 -5.63 10.13 -17.26
CA MET A 194 -6.27 10.35 -18.54
C MET A 194 -5.23 10.74 -19.59
N LYS A 195 -5.49 10.45 -20.86
CA LYS A 195 -4.67 10.96 -21.99
C LYS A 195 -4.56 12.49 -21.99
N SER A 196 -5.58 13.18 -21.50
CA SER A 196 -5.65 14.64 -21.36
C SER A 196 -4.76 15.21 -20.23
N GLY A 197 -4.19 14.34 -19.38
CA GLY A 197 -3.33 14.70 -18.26
C GLY A 197 -3.85 14.20 -16.92
N ARG A 198 -3.04 14.38 -15.88
CA ARG A 198 -3.41 14.01 -14.51
C ARG A 198 -4.35 15.06 -13.90
N VAL A 199 -5.28 14.61 -13.06
CA VAL A 199 -6.18 15.45 -12.27
C VAL A 199 -5.81 15.34 -10.79
N GLU A 200 -5.68 16.49 -10.12
CA GLU A 200 -5.29 16.57 -8.73
C GLU A 200 -6.41 17.23 -7.91
N ASN A 201 -7.05 16.47 -7.03
CA ASN A 201 -8.11 17.00 -6.19
C ASN A 201 -7.82 16.74 -4.70
N THR A 202 -7.75 17.81 -3.92
CA THR A 202 -7.54 17.77 -2.46
C THR A 202 -8.79 18.15 -1.67
N SER A 203 -9.92 18.37 -2.35
CA SER A 203 -11.21 18.58 -1.70
C SER A 203 -11.81 17.23 -1.33
N ALA A 204 -11.95 16.96 -0.03
CA ALA A 204 -12.45 15.67 0.45
C ALA A 204 -13.88 15.38 -0.04
N ARG A 205 -14.09 14.17 -0.56
CA ARG A 205 -15.42 13.59 -0.82
C ARG A 205 -15.42 12.11 -0.47
N GLN A 206 -16.62 11.52 -0.40
CA GLN A 206 -16.75 10.08 -0.30
C GLN A 206 -16.22 9.41 -1.57
N ILE A 207 -15.50 8.30 -1.38
CA ILE A 207 -15.03 7.37 -2.41
C ILE A 207 -15.98 6.17 -2.44
N THR A 208 -16.41 5.73 -3.62
CA THR A 208 -17.35 4.61 -3.78
C THR A 208 -16.65 3.25 -3.96
N ASP A 209 -17.41 2.17 -3.84
CA ASP A 209 -16.91 0.81 -4.07
C ASP A 209 -16.40 0.62 -5.50
N GLU A 210 -17.11 1.17 -6.49
CA GLU A 210 -16.71 1.11 -7.90
C GLU A 210 -15.36 1.81 -8.12
N GLU A 211 -15.15 2.94 -7.46
CA GLU A 211 -13.88 3.66 -7.49
C GLU A 211 -12.75 2.88 -6.81
N LEU A 212 -13.03 2.14 -5.72
CA LEU A 212 -12.07 1.23 -5.10
C LEU A 212 -11.77 -0.01 -5.94
N VAL A 213 -12.67 -0.45 -6.83
CA VAL A 213 -12.36 -1.49 -7.80
C VAL A 213 -11.42 -0.94 -8.88
N GLY A 214 -11.68 0.27 -9.37
CA GLY A 214 -10.93 0.89 -10.47
C GLY A 214 -9.61 1.56 -10.09
N GLY A 215 -9.38 1.89 -8.82
CA GLY A 215 -8.24 2.69 -8.36
C GLY A 215 -7.58 2.18 -7.07
N LEU A 216 -6.41 2.74 -6.77
CA LEU A 216 -5.63 2.43 -5.57
C LEU A 216 -5.98 3.42 -4.46
N PHE A 217 -6.63 2.98 -3.40
CA PHE A 217 -6.87 3.79 -2.23
C PHE A 217 -5.81 3.55 -1.15
N LEU A 218 -5.10 4.61 -0.80
CA LEU A 218 -4.11 4.63 0.27
C LEU A 218 -4.69 5.38 1.49
N PRO A 219 -5.05 4.69 2.58
CA PRO A 219 -5.57 5.34 3.78
C PRO A 219 -4.52 6.23 4.47
N ALA A 220 -5.02 7.22 5.20
CA ALA A 220 -4.26 8.08 6.11
C ALA A 220 -3.96 7.34 7.41
N THR A 221 -3.05 6.36 7.36
CA THR A 221 -2.77 5.42 8.46
C THR A 221 -2.04 6.04 9.66
N GLY A 222 -1.46 7.23 9.50
CA GLY A 222 -0.52 7.82 10.43
C GLY A 222 0.89 7.28 10.25
N TYR A 223 1.70 7.42 11.29
CA TYR A 223 3.08 6.95 11.33
C TYR A 223 3.58 6.75 12.77
N ARG A 224 4.68 6.02 12.95
CA ARG A 224 5.39 5.93 14.23
C ARG A 224 6.78 6.58 14.14
N ILE A 225 6.95 7.76 14.74
CA ILE A 225 8.26 8.49 14.79
C ILE A 225 9.12 8.06 15.98
N TYR A 226 8.54 7.57 17.07
CA TYR A 226 9.30 7.17 18.25
C TYR A 226 9.30 5.65 18.39
N PRO A 227 10.35 5.05 18.98
CA PRO A 227 10.25 3.65 19.38
C PRO A 227 9.06 3.46 20.33
N GLY A 228 8.44 2.28 20.27
CA GLY A 228 7.24 1.96 21.04
C GLY A 228 6.00 1.73 20.17
N SER A 229 4.81 1.78 20.77
CA SER A 229 3.57 1.34 20.11
C SER A 229 2.74 2.47 19.50
N THR A 230 3.09 3.74 19.73
CA THR A 230 2.22 4.86 19.33
C THR A 230 2.32 5.17 17.84
N ILE A 231 1.19 5.11 17.14
CA ILE A 231 1.01 5.66 15.80
C ILE A 231 0.38 7.05 15.95
N SER A 232 1.08 8.08 15.48
CA SER A 232 0.65 9.47 15.49
C SER A 232 -0.06 9.83 14.19
N LYS A 233 -0.96 10.82 14.27
CA LYS A 233 -1.62 11.44 13.13
C LYS A 233 -2.46 10.49 12.26
N SER A 234 -2.95 9.40 12.87
CA SER A 234 -3.89 8.50 12.21
C SER A 234 -5.18 9.23 11.83
N GLY A 235 -5.70 8.95 10.64
CA GLY A 235 -6.85 9.63 10.03
C GLY A 235 -6.49 10.94 9.31
N GLU A 236 -5.33 11.55 9.57
CA GLU A 236 -4.92 12.84 8.95
C GLU A 236 -3.89 12.67 7.84
N VAL A 237 -2.88 11.83 8.07
CA VAL A 237 -1.76 11.64 7.14
C VAL A 237 -1.48 10.17 6.90
N GLY A 238 -0.89 9.82 5.77
CA GLY A 238 -0.44 8.45 5.46
C GLY A 238 1.02 8.41 5.07
N TYR A 239 1.76 7.39 5.49
CA TYR A 239 3.18 7.22 5.15
C TYR A 239 3.42 5.80 4.67
N TYR A 240 4.02 5.68 3.48
CA TYR A 240 4.20 4.41 2.79
C TYR A 240 5.65 4.18 2.39
N TRP A 241 6.24 3.09 2.86
CA TRP A 241 7.63 2.76 2.54
C TRP A 241 7.85 2.43 1.06
N THR A 242 9.03 2.83 0.57
CA THR A 242 9.64 2.30 -0.66
C THR A 242 10.68 1.24 -0.31
N SER A 243 11.26 0.58 -1.30
CA SER A 243 12.39 -0.34 -1.13
C SER A 243 13.77 0.35 -1.15
N GLN A 244 13.87 1.67 -1.17
CA GLN A 244 15.15 2.37 -1.37
C GLN A 244 15.62 3.04 -0.09
N TYR A 245 16.85 2.70 0.24
CA TYR A 245 17.63 3.42 1.22
C TYR A 245 17.92 4.85 0.73
N ARG A 246 17.94 5.80 1.66
CA ARG A 246 18.29 7.20 1.41
C ARG A 246 19.57 7.52 2.17
N SER A 247 20.67 7.69 1.44
CA SER A 247 21.89 8.24 2.02
C SER A 247 21.65 9.69 2.45
N ALA A 248 21.80 9.97 3.75
CA ALA A 248 21.55 11.28 4.35
C ALA A 248 22.61 11.60 5.42
N GLY A 249 23.88 11.61 5.00
CA GLY A 249 25.02 11.69 5.93
C GLY A 249 25.09 10.41 6.77
N ASP A 250 25.27 10.56 8.08
CA ASP A 250 25.34 9.44 9.03
C ASP A 250 23.97 8.90 9.46
N ASN A 251 22.87 9.34 8.82
CA ASN A 251 21.53 8.92 9.18
C ASN A 251 21.05 7.72 8.36
N ASP A 252 20.53 6.70 9.05
CA ASP A 252 19.89 5.54 8.44
C ASP A 252 18.47 5.86 7.99
N TYR A 253 18.33 6.40 6.77
CA TYR A 253 17.05 6.85 6.23
C TYR A 253 16.59 5.96 5.07
N ALA A 254 15.28 5.93 4.85
CA ALA A 254 14.67 5.34 3.67
C ALA A 254 13.61 6.26 3.06
N TYR A 255 13.35 6.11 1.77
CA TYR A 255 12.34 6.90 1.07
C TYR A 255 10.92 6.39 1.34
N TYR A 256 9.98 7.32 1.39
CA TYR A 256 8.55 7.04 1.52
C TYR A 256 7.70 8.05 0.73
N LEU A 257 6.48 7.62 0.42
CA LEU A 257 5.41 8.50 -0.03
C LEU A 257 4.62 9.01 1.19
N GLU A 258 4.39 10.32 1.24
CA GLU A 258 3.63 10.97 2.30
C GLU A 258 2.34 11.57 1.74
N LEU A 259 1.22 11.24 2.38
CA LEU A 259 -0.11 11.73 2.03
C LEU A 259 -0.55 12.72 3.11
N GLN A 260 -0.67 14.00 2.77
CA GLN A 260 -1.26 15.03 3.64
C GLN A 260 -2.61 15.47 3.07
N PRO A 261 -3.54 16.01 3.88
CA PRO A 261 -4.86 16.42 3.38
C PRO A 261 -4.82 17.43 2.22
N THR A 262 -3.76 18.24 2.16
CA THR A 262 -3.63 19.32 1.17
C THR A 262 -2.58 19.05 0.08
N ARG A 263 -1.81 17.96 0.18
CA ARG A 263 -0.77 17.59 -0.80
C ARG A 263 -0.19 16.21 -0.54
N ILE A 264 0.39 15.64 -1.59
CA ILE A 264 1.27 14.47 -1.49
C ILE A 264 2.73 14.94 -1.53
N ARG A 265 3.63 14.27 -0.83
CA ARG A 265 5.06 14.58 -0.83
C ARG A 265 5.93 13.35 -1.00
N TRP A 266 7.10 13.59 -1.61
CA TRP A 266 8.22 12.67 -1.60
C TRP A 266 9.21 13.07 -0.51
N ALA A 267 9.57 12.13 0.37
CA ALA A 267 10.53 12.41 1.44
C ALA A 267 11.29 11.14 1.84
N GLY A 268 12.23 11.29 2.77
CA GLY A 268 12.89 10.16 3.41
C GLY A 268 13.38 10.54 4.80
N ASN A 269 13.28 9.61 5.73
CA ASN A 269 13.53 9.82 7.15
C ASN A 269 13.93 8.48 7.79
N ALA A 270 14.19 8.48 9.10
CA ALA A 270 14.72 7.35 9.85
C ALA A 270 14.02 6.02 9.53
N SER A 271 14.83 5.01 9.19
CA SER A 271 14.41 3.65 8.86
C SER A 271 13.75 2.94 10.04
N TYR A 272 14.04 3.36 11.28
CA TYR A 272 13.41 2.78 12.47
C TYR A 272 12.02 3.36 12.82
N TYR A 273 11.52 4.29 12.02
CA TYR A 273 10.13 4.73 12.14
C TYR A 273 9.20 3.66 11.56
N GLY A 274 8.02 3.50 12.17
CA GLY A 274 6.99 2.61 11.64
C GLY A 274 6.17 3.30 10.56
N ARG A 275 6.09 2.72 9.37
CA ARG A 275 5.21 3.19 8.28
C ARG A 275 4.47 2.02 7.66
N SER A 276 3.37 2.33 6.99
CA SER A 276 2.59 1.33 6.26
C SER A 276 3.35 0.83 5.03
N VAL A 277 2.99 -0.38 4.61
CA VAL A 277 3.48 -0.99 3.39
C VAL A 277 2.28 -1.32 2.51
N ARG A 278 2.24 -0.73 1.32
CA ARG A 278 1.32 -1.11 0.24
C ARG A 278 2.13 -1.85 -0.81
N PRO A 279 2.11 -3.21 -0.82
CA PRO A 279 2.97 -3.97 -1.72
C PRO A 279 2.58 -3.82 -3.19
N VAL A 280 3.51 -4.19 -4.07
CA VAL A 280 3.28 -4.38 -5.51
C VAL A 280 3.62 -5.81 -5.89
N LYS A 281 3.03 -6.29 -6.99
CA LYS A 281 3.28 -7.66 -7.47
C LYS A 281 4.76 -7.83 -7.80
N ASN A 282 5.36 -8.93 -7.32
CA ASN A 282 6.77 -9.23 -7.55
C ASN A 282 7.03 -9.67 -8.99
#